data_AF-A0A0C2Z965-F1
#
_entry.id   AF-A0A0C2Z965-F1
#
_cell.length_a   1.000
_cell.length_b   1.000
_cell.length_c   1.000
_cell.angle_alpha   90.00
_cell.angle_beta   90.00
_cell.angle_gamma   90.00
#
_symmetry.space_group_name_H-M   'P 1'
#
loop_
_entity.id
_entity.type
_entity.pdbx_description
1 polymer ?
#
loop_
_entity_poly.entity_id
_entity_poly.type
_entity_poly.pdbx_seq_one_letter_code
_entity_poly.pdbx_strand_id
1 'polypeptide(L)'
;MANTAGATSSSTFEIMIWLSARGGAGPIGYQFDSKTINGVTWGVFKGTVSNWTVFSFVASDGITSFKQDLKPFFTYLINKQNVPSSHYLVQAQAGTEPFTGSATLAITSYSLSIN
;
A
#
# COMPACT_ATOMS: atom_id res chain seq x y z
N MET A 1 12.72 -9.34 -11.16
CA MET A 1 12.43 -9.27 -9.71
C MET A 1 13.64 -8.65 -9.05
N ALA A 2 13.59 -7.37 -8.64
CA ALA A 2 14.72 -6.76 -7.96
C ALA A 2 14.85 -7.41 -6.57
N ASN A 3 15.94 -8.16 -6.37
CA ASN A 3 16.33 -8.64 -5.05
C ASN A 3 16.79 -7.43 -4.24
N THR A 4 15.86 -6.82 -3.54
CA THR A 4 16.12 -5.75 -2.58
C THR A 4 15.66 -6.33 -1.26
N ALA A 5 16.60 -6.48 -0.31
CA ALA A 5 16.24 -6.85 1.06
C ALA A 5 15.04 -5.98 1.47
N GLY A 6 13.93 -6.63 1.83
CA GLY A 6 12.66 -5.96 2.11
C GLY A 6 12.72 -5.12 3.38
N ALA A 7 11.56 -4.91 4.01
CA ALA A 7 11.50 -4.32 5.35
C ALA A 7 12.49 -5.03 6.29
N THR A 8 13.28 -4.24 7.01
CA THR A 8 14.23 -4.74 8.02
C THR A 8 13.62 -4.58 9.40
N SER A 9 14.30 -5.06 10.44
CA SER A 9 13.88 -4.84 11.84
C SER A 9 13.83 -3.36 12.24
N SER A 10 14.46 -2.46 11.48
CA SER A 10 14.41 -1.01 11.70
C SER A 10 13.27 -0.32 10.95
N SER A 11 12.50 -1.03 10.13
CA SER A 11 11.29 -0.49 9.51
C SER A 11 10.24 -0.19 10.57
N THR A 12 9.59 0.97 10.46
CA THR A 12 8.59 1.45 11.44
C THR A 12 7.18 1.49 10.87
N PHE A 13 7.05 1.67 9.56
CA PHE A 13 5.78 1.70 8.85
C PHE A 13 5.85 0.94 7.54
N GLU A 14 4.75 0.31 7.19
CA GLU A 14 4.48 -0.27 5.88
C GLU A 14 3.20 0.35 5.33
N ILE A 15 3.24 0.80 4.07
CA ILE A 15 2.11 1.46 3.42
C ILE A 15 1.80 0.70 2.15
N MET A 16 0.63 0.08 2.11
CA MET A 16 0.18 -0.71 0.98
C MET A 16 -0.96 0.00 0.24
N ILE A 17 -0.90 0.01 -1.08
CA ILE A 17 -1.96 0.54 -1.94
C ILE A 17 -2.47 -0.62 -2.80
N TRP A 18 -3.59 -1.20 -2.38
CA TRP A 18 -4.19 -2.36 -2.99
C TRP A 18 -5.12 -1.93 -4.13
N LEU A 19 -4.61 -2.02 -5.35
CA LEU A 19 -5.38 -1.72 -6.56
C LEU A 19 -6.51 -2.74 -6.82
N SER A 20 -6.42 -3.94 -6.25
CA SER A 20 -7.45 -4.97 -6.34
C SER A 20 -7.33 -5.93 -5.17
N ALA A 21 -8.46 -6.35 -4.61
CA ALA A 21 -8.56 -7.46 -3.68
C ALA A 21 -9.44 -8.56 -4.31
N ARG A 22 -8.95 -9.80 -4.34
CA ARG A 22 -9.65 -10.94 -4.97
C ARG A 22 -9.56 -12.16 -4.08
N GLY A 23 -10.56 -13.05 -4.16
CA GLY A 23 -10.52 -14.34 -3.47
C GLY A 23 -10.67 -14.29 -1.95
N GLY A 24 -11.18 -13.18 -1.40
CA GLY A 24 -11.46 -13.05 0.04
C GLY A 24 -10.26 -12.71 0.92
N ALA A 25 -9.07 -12.51 0.34
CA ALA A 25 -7.94 -11.95 1.07
C ALA A 25 -8.25 -10.55 1.58
N GLY A 26 -7.79 -10.22 2.79
CA GLY A 26 -8.03 -8.95 3.46
C GLY A 26 -6.74 -8.31 3.99
N PRO A 27 -6.70 -6.98 4.14
CA PRO A 27 -5.56 -6.31 4.74
C PRO A 27 -5.37 -6.65 6.22
N ILE A 28 -4.19 -6.36 6.74
CA ILE A 28 -3.91 -6.44 8.18
C ILE A 28 -4.76 -5.40 8.94
N GLY A 29 -5.32 -5.83 10.06
CA GLY A 29 -6.04 -4.98 11.00
C GLY A 29 -7.49 -4.76 10.64
N TYR A 30 -8.00 -3.55 10.89
CA TYR A 30 -9.40 -3.21 10.67
C TYR A 30 -9.53 -1.91 9.86
N GLN A 31 -10.62 -1.82 9.10
CA GLN A 31 -10.96 -0.59 8.40
C GLN A 31 -11.41 0.46 9.43
N PHE A 32 -10.74 1.60 9.47
CA PHE A 32 -11.08 2.68 10.40
C PHE A 32 -11.51 3.97 9.70
N ASP A 33 -11.29 4.07 8.38
CA ASP A 33 -11.66 5.24 7.59
C ASP A 33 -12.01 4.84 6.13
N SER A 34 -12.62 5.77 5.41
CA SER A 34 -12.86 5.70 3.97
C SER A 34 -12.46 7.03 3.35
N LYS A 35 -11.49 7.01 2.44
CA LYS A 35 -10.88 8.24 1.93
C LYS A 35 -10.81 8.27 0.42
N THR A 36 -11.27 9.37 -0.17
CA THR A 36 -11.02 9.66 -1.59
C THR A 36 -9.66 10.34 -1.75
N ILE A 37 -8.77 9.72 -2.52
CA ILE A 37 -7.44 10.24 -2.88
C ILE A 37 -7.27 10.05 -4.38
N ASN A 38 -6.92 11.13 -5.09
CA ASN A 38 -6.73 11.14 -6.54
C ASN A 38 -7.92 10.58 -7.34
N GLY A 39 -9.15 10.84 -6.87
CA GLY A 39 -10.38 10.41 -7.53
C GLY A 39 -10.77 8.94 -7.29
N VAL A 40 -9.99 8.19 -6.51
CA VAL A 40 -10.33 6.82 -6.08
C VAL A 40 -10.74 6.83 -4.62
N THR A 41 -11.82 6.14 -4.28
CA THR A 41 -12.23 5.90 -2.89
C THR A 41 -11.56 4.65 -2.36
N TRP A 42 -10.84 4.81 -1.25
CA TRP A 42 -10.08 3.75 -0.59
C TRP A 42 -10.68 3.43 0.77
N GLY A 43 -10.93 2.16 1.05
CA GLY A 43 -11.03 1.70 2.43
C GLY A 43 -9.66 1.79 3.08
N VAL A 44 -9.55 2.45 4.24
CA VAL A 44 -8.27 2.65 4.94
C VAL A 44 -8.23 1.75 6.16
N PHE A 45 -7.24 0.86 6.17
CA PHE A 45 -7.01 -0.14 7.21
C PHE A 45 -5.75 0.20 7.98
N LYS A 46 -5.74 -0.15 9.26
CA LYS A 46 -4.57 -0.04 10.13
C LYS A 46 -4.43 -1.29 10.97
N GLY A 47 -3.21 -1.80 11.05
CA GLY A 47 -2.83 -2.82 12.00
C GLY A 47 -1.33 -2.83 12.26
N THR A 48 -0.86 -3.90 12.89
CA THR A 48 0.55 -4.03 13.31
C THR A 48 1.04 -5.42 12.93
N VAL A 49 2.21 -5.49 12.32
CA VAL A 49 2.95 -6.73 12.07
C VAL A 49 4.28 -6.63 12.81
N SER A 50 4.54 -7.56 13.72
CA SER A 50 5.70 -7.51 14.62
C SER A 50 5.78 -6.15 15.35
N ASN A 51 6.74 -5.30 14.99
CA ASN A 51 7.03 -4.02 15.62
C ASN A 51 6.67 -2.80 14.75
N TRP A 52 6.15 -2.98 13.53
CA TRP A 52 5.79 -1.87 12.64
C TRP A 52 4.29 -1.77 12.39
N THR A 53 3.84 -0.54 12.12
CA THR A 53 2.45 -0.24 11.79
C THR A 53 2.24 -0.39 10.29
N VAL A 54 1.19 -1.11 9.90
CA VAL A 54 0.78 -1.28 8.51
C VAL A 54 -0.45 -0.42 8.25
N PHE A 55 -0.40 0.40 7.19
CA PHE A 55 -1.56 1.07 6.62
C PHE A 55 -1.86 0.51 5.24
N SER A 56 -3.11 0.11 5.00
CA SER A 56 -3.53 -0.38 3.67
C SER A 56 -4.67 0.47 3.13
N PHE A 57 -4.51 0.95 1.90
CA PHE A 57 -5.54 1.61 1.12
C PHE A 57 -6.08 0.63 0.11
N VAL A 58 -7.34 0.20 0.25
CA VAL A 58 -7.97 -0.78 -0.65
C VAL A 58 -8.99 -0.11 -1.53
N ALA A 59 -8.80 -0.19 -2.85
CA ALA A 59 -9.77 0.34 -3.80
C ALA A 59 -11.10 -0.43 -3.70
N SER A 60 -12.22 0.28 -3.82
CA SER A 60 -13.56 -0.35 -3.84
C SER A 60 -13.72 -1.32 -5.02
N ASP A 61 -13.10 -0.97 -6.15
CA ASP A 61 -13.18 -1.69 -7.41
C ASP A 61 -11.78 -1.97 -7.94
N GLY A 62 -11.62 -3.06 -8.71
CA GLY A 62 -10.34 -3.45 -9.27
C GLY A 62 -9.82 -2.45 -10.30
N ILE A 63 -8.64 -1.87 -10.03
CA ILE A 63 -7.94 -0.94 -10.91
C ILE A 63 -6.85 -1.69 -11.69
N THR A 64 -6.94 -1.68 -13.02
CA THR A 64 -5.98 -2.35 -13.92
C THR A 64 -4.98 -1.39 -14.56
N SER A 65 -5.21 -0.08 -14.49
CA SER A 65 -4.30 0.97 -14.93
C SER A 65 -4.22 2.07 -13.88
N PHE A 66 -3.05 2.26 -13.30
CA PHE A 66 -2.83 3.20 -12.20
C PHE A 66 -1.64 4.10 -12.51
N LYS A 67 -1.93 5.38 -12.75
CA LYS A 67 -0.94 6.43 -13.02
C LYS A 67 -1.28 7.64 -12.15
N GLN A 68 -0.75 7.69 -10.94
CA GLN A 68 -1.08 8.69 -9.94
C GLN A 68 0.14 9.08 -9.10
N ASP A 69 0.09 10.27 -8.50
CA ASP A 69 1.04 10.70 -7.47
C ASP A 69 0.75 9.98 -6.15
N LEU A 70 1.79 9.44 -5.51
CA LEU A 70 1.67 8.76 -4.21
C LEU A 70 1.79 9.72 -3.03
N LYS A 71 2.32 10.94 -3.23
CA LYS A 71 2.50 11.96 -2.17
C LYS A 71 1.21 12.27 -1.38
N PRO A 72 0.01 12.32 -1.99
CA PRO A 72 -1.23 12.53 -1.25
C PRO A 72 -1.54 11.46 -0.20
N PHE A 73 -1.15 10.20 -0.42
CA PHE A 73 -1.32 9.12 0.56
C PHE A 73 -0.45 9.37 1.80
N PHE A 74 0.83 9.68 1.60
CA PHE A 74 1.74 10.03 2.69
C PHE A 74 1.29 11.31 3.42
N THR A 75 0.83 12.31 2.69
CA THR A 75 0.32 13.56 3.27
C THR A 75 -0.88 13.31 4.18
N TYR A 76 -1.81 12.43 3.78
CA TYR A 76 -2.91 11.99 4.63
C TYR A 76 -2.38 11.32 5.91
N LEU A 77 -1.45 10.37 5.78
CA LEU A 77 -0.91 9.64 6.93
C LEU A 77 -0.15 10.54 7.91
N ILE A 78 0.64 11.50 7.41
CA ILE A 78 1.35 12.47 8.23
C ILE A 78 0.36 13.34 9.00
N ASN A 79 -0.63 13.90 8.29
CA ASN A 79 -1.54 14.88 8.88
C ASN A 79 -2.63 14.26 9.76
N LYS A 80 -2.97 12.98 9.56
CA LYS A 80 -4.13 12.34 10.21
C LYS A 80 -3.80 11.09 11.01
N GLN A 81 -2.68 10.42 10.72
CA GLN A 81 -2.34 9.13 11.31
C GLN A 81 -1.01 9.12 12.07
N ASN A 82 -0.45 10.30 12.35
CA ASN A 82 0.78 10.49 13.12
C ASN A 82 2.01 9.77 12.54
N VAL A 83 2.04 9.54 11.23
CA VAL A 83 3.29 9.13 10.56
C VAL A 83 4.25 10.33 10.61
N PRO A 84 5.44 10.22 11.22
CA PRO A 84 6.30 11.40 11.37
C PRO A 84 6.85 11.86 10.02
N SER A 85 6.77 13.16 9.75
CA SER A 85 7.32 13.76 8.52
C SER A 85 8.84 13.68 8.40
N SER A 86 9.53 13.33 9.49
CA SER A 86 10.98 13.07 9.52
C SER A 86 11.37 11.67 9.03
N HIS A 87 10.40 10.78 8.76
CA HIS A 87 10.67 9.47 8.17
C HIS A 87 11.06 9.61 6.70
N TYR A 88 11.81 8.62 6.20
CA TYR A 88 12.29 8.54 4.83
C TYR A 88 11.75 7.30 4.12
N LEU A 89 11.55 7.40 2.81
CA LEU A 89 11.15 6.28 1.97
C LEU A 89 12.36 5.36 1.75
N VAL A 90 12.28 4.14 2.26
CA VAL A 90 13.36 3.14 2.14
C VAL A 90 13.23 2.34 0.85
N GLN A 91 12.00 2.04 0.46
CA GLN A 91 11.70 1.14 -0.66
C GLN A 91 10.32 1.42 -1.23
N ALA A 92 10.18 1.23 -2.55
CA ALA A 92 8.89 1.23 -3.24
C ALA A 92 8.81 -0.01 -4.13
N GLN A 93 7.71 -0.75 -4.02
CA GLN A 93 7.50 -2.03 -4.71
C GLN A 93 6.10 -2.09 -5.32
N ALA A 94 5.90 -3.01 -6.26
CA ALA A 94 4.59 -3.39 -6.79
C ALA A 94 4.56 -4.88 -7.09
N GLY A 95 3.42 -5.54 -6.82
CA GLY A 95 3.28 -6.97 -6.97
C GLY A 95 1.91 -7.48 -6.55
N THR A 96 1.85 -8.77 -6.18
CA THR A 96 0.66 -9.45 -5.68
C THR A 96 1.02 -10.29 -4.46
N GLU A 97 0.06 -10.46 -3.56
CA GLU A 97 0.16 -11.37 -2.40
C GLU A 97 -0.80 -12.55 -2.63
N PRO A 98 -0.31 -13.70 -3.12
CA PRO A 98 -1.14 -14.88 -3.30
C PRO A 98 -1.38 -15.58 -1.95
N PHE A 99 -2.62 -16.00 -1.70
CA PHE A 99 -3.00 -16.74 -0.49
C PHE A 99 -3.39 -18.18 -0.82
N THR A 100 -4.35 -18.35 -1.72
CA THR A 100 -4.87 -19.66 -2.13
C THR A 100 -5.17 -19.66 -3.63
N GLY A 101 -5.28 -20.86 -4.21
CA GLY A 101 -5.59 -21.05 -5.62
C GLY A 101 -4.41 -20.82 -6.56
N SER A 102 -4.70 -20.52 -7.83
CA SER A 102 -3.71 -20.27 -8.87
C SER A 102 -4.18 -19.13 -9.78
N ALA A 103 -3.28 -18.18 -10.03
CA ALA A 103 -3.52 -17.04 -10.90
C ALA A 103 -2.18 -16.51 -11.44
N THR A 104 -2.25 -15.73 -12.52
CA THR A 104 -1.09 -15.00 -13.06
C THR A 104 -1.36 -13.51 -12.98
N LEU A 105 -0.47 -12.76 -12.33
CA LEU A 105 -0.41 -11.31 -12.45
C LEU A 105 0.48 -10.95 -13.64
N ALA A 106 -0.08 -10.27 -14.64
CA ALA A 106 0.68 -9.68 -15.74
C ALA A 106 0.82 -8.17 -15.53
N ILE A 107 2.06 -7.68 -15.33
CA ILE A 107 2.38 -6.25 -15.29
C ILE A 107 3.01 -5.88 -16.63
N THR A 108 2.27 -5.18 -17.48
CA THR A 108 2.74 -4.78 -18.82
C THR A 108 3.63 -3.54 -18.79
N SER A 109 3.49 -2.69 -17.77
CA SER A 109 4.33 -1.52 -17.55
C SER A 109 4.37 -1.18 -16.06
N TYR A 110 5.55 -0.79 -15.58
CA TYR A 110 5.75 -0.26 -14.23
C TYR A 110 6.81 0.84 -14.28
N SER A 111 6.49 1.98 -13.67
CA SER A 111 7.41 3.10 -13.49
C SER A 111 7.12 3.80 -12.18
N LEU A 112 8.16 4.19 -11.46
CA LEU A 112 8.08 5.02 -10.27
C LEU A 112 9.26 5.99 -10.27
N SER A 113 8.99 7.24 -9.92
CA SER A 113 9.99 8.31 -9.83
C SER A 113 9.81 9.08 -8.53
N ILE A 114 10.92 9.39 -7.89
CA ILE A 114 10.98 10.29 -6.72
C ILE A 114 11.70 11.54 -7.21
N ASN A 115 11.05 12.70 -7.09
CA ASN A 115 11.53 13.98 -7.59
C ASN A 115 11.81 14.96 -6.45
#